data_AF-X1EN45-F1
#
_entry.id   AF-X1EN45-F1
#
_cell.length_a   1.000
_cell.length_b   1.000
_cell.length_c   1.000
_cell.angle_alpha   90.00
_cell.angle_beta   90.00
_cell.angle_gamma   90.00
#
_symmetry.space_group_name_H-M   'P 1'
#
loop_
_entity.id
_entity.type
_entity.pdbx_description
1 polymer ?
#
loop_
_entity_poly.entity_id
_entity_poly.type
_entity_poly.pdbx_seq_one_letter_code
_entity_poly.pdbx_strand_id
1 'polypeptide(L)'
;MGYRWVIGGGFEHTLVCDYKIAAEDTRIMLPEVGVGLFFSNASTKLLPRIIGESRAKELMIMGKELSAEEAHRIGLVNQVCPTPSLSRILKKTANIIQN
;
A
#
# COMPACT_ATOMS: atom_id res chain seq x y z
N MET A 1 2.16 -11.28 15.71
CA MET A 1 2.74 -10.01 15.19
C MET A 1 1.78 -9.50 14.12
N GLY A 2 1.11 -8.36 14.34
CA GLY A 2 0.08 -7.84 13.44
C GLY A 2 0.68 -6.96 12.33
N TYR A 3 0.26 -7.17 11.08
CA TYR A 3 0.72 -6.43 9.89
C TYR A 3 -0.05 -5.12 9.72
N ARG A 4 0.11 -4.23 10.71
CA ARG A 4 -0.84 -3.13 10.89
C ARG A 4 -0.45 -1.83 10.21
N TRP A 5 0.84 -1.55 10.04
CA TRP A 5 1.31 -0.29 9.48
C TRP A 5 2.22 -0.52 8.27
N VAL A 6 1.90 0.18 7.19
CA VAL A 6 2.72 0.25 5.96
C VAL A 6 2.94 1.72 5.67
N ILE A 7 4.06 2.25 6.17
CA ILE A 7 4.30 3.70 6.19
C ILE A 7 5.63 4.06 5.55
N GLY A 8 5.65 5.26 4.95
CA GLY A 8 6.81 5.86 4.32
C GLY A 8 7.56 4.90 3.41
N GLY A 9 8.87 4.76 3.55
CA GLY A 9 9.69 3.84 2.73
C GLY A 9 9.15 2.40 2.61
N GLY A 10 8.48 1.88 3.64
CA GLY A 10 7.81 0.58 3.57
C GLY A 10 6.61 0.57 2.61
N PHE A 11 5.81 1.64 2.60
CA PHE A 11 4.76 1.85 1.60
C PHE A 11 5.35 2.08 0.21
N GLU A 12 6.38 2.91 0.09
CA GLU A 12 7.04 3.18 -1.19
C GLU A 12 7.56 1.91 -1.85
N HIS A 13 8.12 0.98 -1.05
CA HIS A 13 8.56 -0.32 -1.53
C HIS A 13 7.42 -1.17 -2.12
N THR A 14 6.19 -1.05 -1.62
CA THR A 14 5.04 -1.79 -2.17
C THR A 14 4.65 -1.33 -3.58
N LEU A 15 5.06 -0.11 -3.99
CA LEU A 15 4.68 0.45 -5.29
C LEU A 15 5.34 -0.28 -6.45
N VAL A 16 6.48 -0.95 -6.22
CA VAL A 16 7.15 -1.79 -7.24
C VAL A 16 6.67 -3.24 -7.23
N CYS A 17 5.86 -3.65 -6.26
CA CYS A 17 5.31 -5.01 -6.22
C CYS A 17 4.16 -5.16 -7.23
N ASP A 18 4.17 -6.26 -7.98
CA ASP A 18 3.15 -6.57 -9.01
C ASP A 18 1.76 -6.81 -8.42
N TYR A 19 1.70 -7.52 -7.29
CA TYR A 19 0.46 -7.90 -6.64
C TYR A 19 0.52 -7.62 -5.13
N LYS A 20 -0.48 -6.91 -4.61
CA LYS A 20 -0.56 -6.44 -3.24
C LYS A 20 -1.78 -7.03 -2.54
N ILE A 21 -1.54 -7.70 -1.41
CA ILE A 21 -2.60 -8.22 -0.52
C ILE A 21 -2.42 -7.57 0.85
N ALA A 22 -3.49 -6.97 1.38
CA ALA A 22 -3.49 -6.34 2.69
C ALA A 22 -4.39 -7.10 3.68
N ALA A 23 -4.04 -7.05 4.98
CA ALA A 23 -4.98 -7.40 6.03
C ALA A 23 -5.99 -6.27 6.22
N GLU A 24 -7.20 -6.59 6.68
CA GLU A 24 -8.27 -5.61 6.89
C GLU A 24 -7.91 -4.50 7.90
N ASP A 25 -7.03 -4.79 8.85
CA ASP A 25 -6.55 -3.82 9.85
C ASP A 25 -5.29 -3.04 9.42
N THR A 26 -4.83 -3.21 8.18
CA THR A 26 -3.69 -2.46 7.63
C THR A 26 -4.02 -0.98 7.45
N ARG A 27 -3.11 -0.12 7.91
CA ARG A 27 -3.13 1.34 7.77
C ARG A 27 -1.91 1.79 6.96
N ILE A 28 -2.14 2.58 5.92
CA ILE A 28 -1.13 2.99 4.93
C ILE A 28 -0.98 4.51 4.95
N MET A 29 0.25 5.03 4.91
CA MET A 29 0.48 6.49 4.95
C MET A 29 1.85 6.89 4.41
N LEU A 30 1.96 8.09 3.84
CA LEU A 30 3.23 8.78 3.57
C LEU A 30 3.42 9.91 4.59
N PRO A 31 4.13 9.67 5.72
CA PRO A 31 4.33 10.68 6.77
C PRO A 31 5.35 11.78 6.42
N GLU A 32 6.10 11.63 5.33
CA GLU A 32 7.31 12.41 5.02
C GLU A 32 7.08 13.93 5.04
N VAL A 33 5.94 14.37 4.49
CA VAL A 33 5.57 15.80 4.45
C VAL A 33 5.46 16.41 5.85
N GLY A 34 5.00 15.64 6.84
CA GLY A 34 4.86 16.08 8.23
C GLY A 34 6.19 16.28 8.96
N VAL A 35 7.29 15.76 8.42
CA VAL A 35 8.64 15.85 9.00
C VAL A 35 9.64 16.57 8.09
N GLY A 36 9.15 17.25 7.04
CA GLY A 36 10.01 18.02 6.12
C GLY A 36 10.87 17.14 5.21
N LEU A 37 10.50 15.88 5.01
CA LEU A 37 11.17 14.95 4.11
C LEU A 37 10.42 14.85 2.78
N PHE A 38 11.17 14.47 1.73
CA PHE A 38 10.61 14.17 0.42
C PHE A 38 10.52 12.66 0.20
N PHE A 39 9.54 12.24 -0.60
CA PHE A 39 9.35 10.83 -0.98
C PHE A 39 10.55 10.32 -1.78
N SER A 40 10.89 9.05 -1.62
CA SER A 40 11.98 8.37 -2.30
C SER A 40 11.44 7.35 -3.33
N ASN A 41 12.26 6.39 -3.76
CA ASN A 41 11.86 5.18 -4.51
C ASN A 41 10.94 5.38 -5.74
N ALA A 42 11.10 6.50 -6.44
CA ALA A 42 10.25 6.87 -7.57
C ALA A 42 8.73 6.92 -7.26
N SER A 43 8.35 7.14 -5.99
CA SER A 43 6.95 7.20 -5.55
C SER A 43 6.14 8.23 -6.33
N THR A 44 6.75 9.38 -6.65
CA THR A 44 6.15 10.46 -7.47
C THR A 44 5.85 10.05 -8.90
N LYS A 45 6.42 8.95 -9.40
CA LYS A 45 6.13 8.37 -10.71
C LYS A 45 5.19 7.17 -10.60
N LEU A 46 5.41 6.29 -9.62
CA LEU A 46 4.69 5.04 -9.50
C LEU A 46 3.28 5.23 -8.94
N LEU A 47 3.12 5.99 -7.86
CA LEU A 47 1.81 6.15 -7.22
C LEU A 47 0.77 6.77 -8.17
N PRO A 48 1.06 7.85 -8.93
CA PRO A 48 0.11 8.37 -9.92
C PRO A 48 -0.28 7.38 -11.01
N ARG A 49 0.62 6.47 -11.40
CA ARG A 49 0.32 5.43 -12.40
C ARG A 49 -0.62 4.35 -11.87
N ILE A 50 -0.64 4.13 -10.55
CA ILE A 50 -1.48 3.10 -9.91
C ILE A 50 -2.87 3.66 -9.60
N ILE A 51 -2.96 4.82 -8.95
CA ILE A 51 -4.23 5.34 -8.39
C ILE A 51 -4.75 6.62 -9.05
N GLY A 52 -4.06 7.09 -10.09
CA GLY A 52 -4.34 8.37 -10.74
C GLY A 52 -3.69 9.55 -10.03
N GLU A 53 -3.41 10.60 -10.79
CA GLU A 53 -2.59 11.74 -10.34
C GLU A 53 -3.23 12.54 -9.20
N SER A 54 -4.54 12.80 -9.26
CA SER A 54 -5.24 13.59 -8.24
C SER A 54 -5.17 12.94 -6.86
N ARG A 55 -5.47 11.63 -6.76
CA ARG A 55 -5.40 10.89 -5.51
C ARG A 55 -3.97 10.74 -5.01
N ALA A 56 -3.03 10.46 -5.90
CA ALA A 56 -1.61 10.35 -5.53
C ALA A 56 -1.10 11.66 -4.90
N LYS A 57 -1.43 12.81 -5.49
CA LYS A 57 -1.10 14.13 -4.94
C LYS A 57 -1.77 14.39 -3.61
N GLU A 58 -3.04 14.03 -3.44
CA GLU A 58 -3.74 14.14 -2.14
C GLU A 58 -2.99 13.35 -1.05
N LEU A 59 -2.66 12.08 -1.29
CA LEU A 59 -1.97 11.23 -0.31
C LEU A 59 -0.57 11.76 0.03
N MET A 60 0.18 12.19 -0.98
CA MET A 60 1.52 12.74 -0.80
C MET A 60 1.49 14.07 -0.04
N ILE A 61 0.66 15.02 -0.47
CA ILE A 61 0.65 16.39 0.08
C ILE A 61 0.01 16.43 1.46
N MET A 62 -1.08 15.69 1.66
CA MET A 62 -1.83 15.73 2.92
C MET A 62 -1.27 14.77 3.98
N GLY A 63 -0.41 13.82 3.58
CA GLY A 63 0.08 12.77 4.48
C GLY A 63 -1.07 11.95 5.10
N LYS A 64 -2.18 11.82 4.37
CA LYS A 64 -3.42 11.22 4.88
C LYS A 64 -3.27 9.72 5.03
N GLU A 65 -3.81 9.20 6.12
CA GLU A 65 -3.89 7.77 6.33
C GLU A 65 -5.00 7.12 5.48
N LEU A 66 -4.68 5.94 4.95
CA LEU A 66 -5.54 5.12 4.13
C LEU A 66 -5.82 3.78 4.82
N SER A 67 -7.08 3.36 4.88
CA SER A 67 -7.44 2.00 5.30
C SER A 67 -7.16 0.99 4.19
N ALA A 68 -7.05 -0.29 4.56
CA ALA A 68 -6.92 -1.39 3.59
C ALA A 68 -8.08 -1.42 2.58
N GLU A 69 -9.31 -1.22 3.06
CA GLU A 69 -10.51 -1.18 2.21
C GLU A 69 -10.46 -0.03 1.21
N GLU A 70 -10.07 1.17 1.66
CA GLU A 70 -9.93 2.32 0.76
C GLU A 70 -8.82 2.09 -0.26
N ALA A 71 -7.69 1.55 0.17
CA ALA A 71 -6.58 1.19 -0.71
C ALA A 71 -7.01 0.20 -1.80
N HIS A 72 -7.88 -0.76 -1.46
CA HIS A 72 -8.46 -1.66 -2.45
C HIS A 72 -9.39 -0.94 -3.41
N ARG A 73 -10.30 -0.11 -2.89
CA ARG A 73 -11.28 0.65 -3.68
C ARG A 73 -10.62 1.55 -4.73
N ILE A 74 -9.47 2.16 -4.42
CA ILE A 74 -8.75 3.04 -5.35
C ILE A 74 -7.76 2.31 -6.26
N GLY A 75 -7.66 0.98 -6.17
CA GLY A 75 -6.75 0.17 -6.98
C GLY A 75 -5.29 0.13 -6.50
N LEU A 76 -5.00 0.63 -5.30
CA LEU A 76 -3.67 0.55 -4.69
C LEU A 76 -3.35 -0.88 -4.20
N VAL A 77 -4.36 -1.59 -3.71
CA VAL A 77 -4.25 -2.97 -3.21
C VAL A 77 -5.15 -3.88 -4.03
N ASN A 78 -4.63 -5.02 -4.46
CA ASN A 78 -5.39 -5.95 -5.31
C ASN A 78 -6.43 -6.74 -4.50
N GLN A 79 -6.14 -7.06 -3.23
CA GLN A 79 -7.02 -7.83 -2.37
C GLN A 79 -6.88 -7.45 -0.90
N VAL A 80 -8.00 -7.42 -0.18
CA VAL A 80 -8.04 -7.32 1.28
C VAL A 80 -8.56 -8.62 1.86
N CYS A 81 -8.04 -9.03 3.02
CA CYS A 81 -8.50 -10.23 3.71
C CYS A 81 -8.51 -10.08 5.23
N PRO A 82 -9.26 -10.94 5.95
CA PRO A 82 -9.22 -10.95 7.41
C PRO A 82 -7.80 -11.17 7.93
N THR A 83 -7.39 -10.40 8.94
CA THR A 83 -6.02 -10.44 9.48
C THR A 83 -5.55 -11.85 9.85
N PRO A 84 -6.37 -12.72 10.49
CA PRO A 84 -5.95 -14.10 10.81
C PRO A 84 -5.68 -14.97 9.58
N SER A 85 -6.22 -14.60 8.41
CA SER A 85 -6.09 -15.36 7.17
C SER A 85 -4.92 -14.92 6.27
N LEU A 86 -4.26 -13.80 6.56
CA LEU A 86 -3.27 -13.20 5.66
C LEU A 86 -2.15 -14.18 5.26
N SER A 87 -1.47 -14.80 6.23
CA SER A 87 -0.38 -15.75 5.94
C SER A 87 -0.83 -16.94 5.08
N ARG A 88 -2.05 -17.44 5.29
CA ARG A 88 -2.61 -18.52 4.47
C ARG A 88 -2.85 -18.06 3.04
N ILE A 89 -3.42 -16.88 2.87
CA ILE A 89 -3.75 -16.31 1.54
C ILE A 89 -2.48 -15.96 0.77
N LEU A 90 -1.46 -15.40 1.43
CA LEU A 90 -0.16 -15.13 0.81
C LEU A 90 0.48 -16.42 0.28
N LYS A 91 0.54 -17.48 1.09
CA LYS A 91 1.08 -18.79 0.66
C LYS A 91 0.29 -19.36 -0.52
N LYS A 92 -1.05 -19.31 -0.46
CA LYS A 92 -1.91 -19.77 -1.55
C LYS A 92 -1.63 -19.00 -2.85
N THR A 93 -1.50 -17.68 -2.76
CA THR A 93 -1.26 -16.81 -3.93
C THR A 93 0.14 -17.04 -4.50
N ALA A 94 1.16 -17.17 -3.65
CA ALA A 94 2.52 -17.48 -4.09
C ALA A 94 2.58 -18.80 -4.86
N ASN A 95 1.89 -19.84 -4.38
CA ASN A 95 1.81 -21.12 -5.09
C ASN A 95 1.13 -21.00 -6.45
N ILE A 96 0.16 -20.09 -6.63
CA ILE A 96 -0.48 -19.86 -7.93
C ILE A 96 0.52 -19.23 -8.92
N ILE A 97 1.36 -18.30 -8.46
CA ILE A 97 2.35 -17.59 -9.30
C ILE A 97 3.53 -18.48 -9.70
N GLN A 98 3.88 -19.47 -8.87
CA GLN A 98 5.00 -20.39 -9.11
C GLN A 98 4.72 -21.48 -10.15
N ASN A 99 3.46 -21.67 -10.55
CA ASN A 99 3.04 -22.63 -11.57
C ASN A 99 2.83 -21.95 -12.92
#